data_AF-A0A9D4LV37-F1
#
_entry.id   AF-A0A9D4LV37-F1
#
_cell.length_a   1.000
_cell.length_b   1.000
_cell.length_c   1.000
_cell.angle_alpha   90.00
_cell.angle_beta   90.00
_cell.angle_gamma   90.00
#
_symmetry.space_group_name_H-M   'P 1'
#
loop_
_entity.id
_entity.type
_entity.pdbx_description
1 polymer ?
#
loop_
_entity_poly.entity_id
_entity_poly.type
_entity_poly.pdbx_seq_one_letter_code
_entity_poly.pdbx_strand_id
1 'polypeptide(L)'
;MRLGFMAKVYINSTDRKLFTYGDTTGATVDPGRVILADGSDHDRVLFTVNKTLPGPELVVFQGQEVKVRVKNSLVGTETSIHWHGLEMRGTPWMDGAAFVTQCPILPGQTFTYKFKVPRAGTFFYHAHSGMQV
;
A
#
# COMPACT_ATOMS: atom_id res chain seq x y z
N MET A 1 22.82 5.31 -12.66
CA MET A 1 22.73 3.84 -12.69
C MET A 1 23.38 3.30 -11.43
N ARG A 2 22.59 2.76 -10.49
CA ARG A 2 23.08 1.96 -9.36
C ARG A 2 22.03 0.90 -9.09
N LEU A 3 22.38 -0.36 -9.38
CA LEU A 3 21.66 -1.54 -8.93
C LEU A 3 21.91 -1.69 -7.43
N GLY A 4 20.84 -1.62 -6.63
CA GLY A 4 20.81 -2.17 -5.29
C GLY A 4 20.00 -3.45 -5.32
N PHE A 5 20.64 -4.58 -5.04
CA PHE A 5 19.93 -5.83 -4.77
C PHE A 5 19.04 -5.63 -3.54
N MET A 6 17.73 -5.79 -3.70
CA MET A 6 16.80 -5.90 -2.59
C MET A 6 15.91 -7.10 -2.88
N ALA A 7 16.17 -8.20 -2.18
CA ALA A 7 15.34 -9.39 -2.24
C ALA A 7 13.95 -9.03 -1.69
N LYS A 8 12.93 -9.07 -2.54
CA LYS A 8 11.54 -8.85 -2.15
C LYS A 8 10.90 -10.22 -1.91
N VAL A 9 10.52 -10.49 -0.67
CA VAL A 9 9.81 -11.71 -0.25
C VAL A 9 8.37 -11.34 0.10
N TYR A 10 7.44 -12.22 -0.23
CA TYR A 10 6.01 -12.02 -0.12
C TYR A 10 5.36 -13.14 0.71
N ILE A 11 4.29 -12.80 1.43
CA ILE A 11 3.45 -13.74 2.20
C ILE A 11 2.11 -13.89 1.47
N ASN A 12 1.71 -15.12 1.15
CA ASN A 12 0.36 -15.40 0.63
C ASN A 12 -0.62 -15.64 1.80
N SER A 13 -1.63 -14.77 1.90
CA SER A 13 -2.64 -14.75 2.97
C SER A 13 -3.53 -16.00 2.99
N THR A 14 -3.66 -16.73 1.86
CA THR A 14 -4.60 -17.86 1.77
C THR A 14 -3.98 -19.20 2.20
N ASP A 15 -2.66 -19.36 2.12
CA ASP A 15 -1.98 -20.66 2.36
C ASP A 15 -0.77 -20.59 3.31
N ARG A 16 -0.45 -19.41 3.89
CA ARG A 16 0.67 -19.16 4.82
C ARG A 16 2.05 -19.54 4.27
N LYS A 17 2.22 -19.57 2.94
CA LYS A 17 3.51 -19.87 2.32
C LYS A 17 4.27 -18.60 1.93
N LEU A 18 5.59 -18.64 2.16
CA LEU A 18 6.54 -17.59 1.80
C LEU A 18 7.00 -17.78 0.35
N PHE A 19 6.92 -16.71 -0.47
CA PHE A 19 7.29 -16.75 -1.89
C PHE A 19 8.24 -15.61 -2.27
N THR A 20 9.15 -15.88 -3.21
CA THR A 20 10.03 -14.89 -3.82
C THR A 20 9.30 -14.06 -4.89
N TYR A 21 9.65 -12.78 -5.03
CA TYR A 21 9.11 -11.95 -6.12
C TYR A 21 9.34 -12.58 -7.49
N GLY A 22 8.29 -12.73 -8.29
CA GLY A 22 8.38 -13.27 -9.65
C GLY A 22 8.44 -14.80 -9.72
N ASP A 23 8.34 -15.51 -8.59
CA ASP A 23 8.25 -16.96 -8.58
C ASP A 23 6.81 -17.42 -8.87
N THR A 24 6.59 -18.02 -10.03
CA THR A 24 5.33 -18.67 -10.43
C THR A 24 5.32 -20.18 -10.19
N THR A 25 6.43 -20.74 -9.68
CA THR A 25 6.62 -22.19 -9.49
C THR A 25 5.99 -22.71 -8.20
N GLY A 26 5.72 -21.83 -7.24
CA GLY A 26 5.14 -22.19 -5.94
C GLY A 26 6.14 -22.75 -4.93
N ALA A 27 7.44 -22.51 -5.11
CA ALA A 27 8.48 -22.93 -4.18
C ALA A 27 8.47 -22.08 -2.90
N THR A 28 8.56 -22.73 -1.74
CA THR A 28 8.65 -22.06 -0.43
C THR A 28 10.04 -21.49 -0.20
N VAL A 29 10.14 -20.23 0.24
CA VAL A 29 11.41 -19.59 0.57
C VAL A 29 11.90 -20.03 1.96
N ASP A 30 13.20 -20.30 2.08
CA ASP A 30 13.89 -20.54 3.35
C ASP A 30 13.70 -19.34 4.30
N PRO A 31 13.10 -19.53 5.50
CA PRO A 31 12.94 -18.47 6.50
C PRO A 31 14.24 -17.74 6.88
N GLY A 32 15.40 -18.40 6.77
CA GLY A 32 16.71 -17.78 7.01
C GLY A 32 17.14 -16.74 5.97
N ARG A 33 16.35 -16.53 4.91
CA ARG A 33 16.59 -15.58 3.82
C ARG A 33 15.55 -14.45 3.73
N VAL A 34 14.69 -14.32 4.74
CA VAL A 34 13.68 -13.26 4.83
C VAL A 34 14.04 -12.31 5.96
N ILE A 35 14.04 -11.00 5.71
CA ILE A 35 14.16 -10.00 6.78
C ILE A 35 12.75 -9.74 7.32
N LEU A 36 12.50 -10.22 8.53
CA LEU A 36 11.27 -9.94 9.28
C LEU A 36 11.30 -8.48 9.73
N ALA A 37 10.20 -7.74 9.55
CA ALA A 37 10.15 -6.31 9.86
C ALA A 37 10.44 -6.01 11.34
N ASP A 38 10.10 -6.94 12.23
CA ASP A 38 10.27 -6.87 13.68
C ASP A 38 11.28 -7.89 14.23
N GLY A 39 11.92 -8.68 13.36
CA GLY A 39 12.82 -9.76 13.77
C GLY A 39 12.15 -10.94 14.49
N SER A 40 10.82 -11.02 14.47
CA SER A 40 10.05 -12.06 15.16
C SER A 40 9.88 -13.32 14.31
N ASP A 41 10.09 -14.48 14.91
CA ASP A 41 9.83 -15.80 14.32
C ASP A 41 8.34 -16.19 14.29
N HIS A 42 7.45 -15.30 14.76
CA HIS A 42 6.01 -15.52 14.76
C HIS A 42 5.33 -14.92 13.53
N ASP A 43 4.44 -15.69 12.90
CA ASP A 43 3.60 -15.22 11.82
C ASP A 43 2.67 -14.08 12.28
N ARG A 44 2.65 -12.97 11.53
CA ARG A 44 1.76 -11.83 11.74
C ARG A 44 0.95 -11.54 10.48
N VAL A 45 -0.32 -11.19 10.66
CA VAL A 45 -1.16 -10.68 9.57
C VAL A 45 -0.84 -9.20 9.36
N LEU A 46 -0.54 -8.84 8.12
CA LEU A 46 -0.22 -7.47 7.73
C LEU A 46 -1.12 -7.03 6.58
N PHE A 47 -1.58 -5.78 6.64
CA PHE A 47 -2.17 -5.11 5.49
C PHE A 47 -1.06 -4.43 4.70
N THR A 48 -1.04 -4.66 3.40
CA THR A 48 0.05 -4.20 2.52
C THR A 48 -0.51 -3.66 1.22
N VAL A 49 0.22 -2.73 0.62
CA VAL A 49 -0.07 -2.24 -0.74
C VAL A 49 0.81 -3.01 -1.71
N ASN A 50 0.20 -3.61 -2.73
CA ASN A 50 0.90 -4.44 -3.72
C ASN A 50 1.83 -5.50 -3.09
N LYS A 51 1.39 -6.05 -1.97
CA LYS A 51 2.06 -7.09 -1.20
C LYS A 51 3.44 -6.68 -0.61
N THR A 52 3.78 -5.39 -0.58
CA THR A 52 5.05 -4.92 0.03
C THR A 52 4.81 -4.17 1.34
N LEU A 53 5.78 -4.26 2.24
CA LEU A 53 5.88 -3.43 3.44
C LEU A 53 7.31 -2.85 3.52
N PRO A 54 7.49 -1.52 3.49
CA PRO A 54 6.47 -0.51 3.23
C PRO A 54 5.83 -0.64 1.83
N GLY A 55 4.70 0.04 1.63
CA GLY A 55 4.07 0.14 0.31
C GLY A 55 5.01 0.78 -0.73
N PRO A 56 4.72 0.62 -2.04
CA PRO A 56 5.55 1.20 -3.10
C PRO A 56 5.67 2.72 -2.98
N GLU A 57 6.86 3.26 -3.23
CA GLU A 57 7.07 4.71 -3.29
C GLU A 57 6.37 5.32 -4.52
N LEU A 58 5.84 6.53 -4.35
CA LEU A 58 5.29 7.35 -5.43
C LEU A 58 6.17 8.58 -5.62
N VAL A 59 6.87 8.65 -6.76
CA VAL A 59 7.69 9.81 -7.14
C VAL A 59 6.95 10.60 -8.21
N VAL A 60 6.61 11.85 -7.88
CA VAL A 60 5.77 12.74 -8.70
C VAL A 60 6.35 14.14 -8.68
N PHE A 61 6.19 14.89 -9.78
CA PHE A 61 6.66 16.28 -9.84
C PHE A 61 5.57 17.25 -9.37
N GLN A 62 6.00 18.37 -8.79
CA GLN A 62 5.10 19.46 -8.42
C GLN A 62 4.26 19.90 -9.64
N GLY A 63 2.97 20.14 -9.40
CA GLY A 63 2.00 20.57 -10.41
C GLY A 63 1.41 19.43 -11.24
N GLN A 64 1.96 18.21 -11.15
CA GLN A 64 1.42 17.06 -11.86
C GLN A 64 0.10 16.58 -11.24
N GLU A 65 -0.76 16.07 -12.11
CA GLU A 65 -1.96 15.35 -11.72
C GLU A 65 -1.59 13.88 -11.47
N VAL A 66 -1.92 13.41 -10.27
CA VAL A 66 -1.72 12.05 -9.83
C VAL A 66 -3.04 11.30 -10.01
N LYS A 67 -2.97 10.09 -10.58
CA LYS A 67 -4.11 9.18 -10.71
C LYS A 67 -3.74 7.81 -10.16
N VAL A 68 -4.23 7.47 -8.97
CA VAL A 68 -3.95 6.19 -8.31
C VAL A 68 -5.23 5.36 -8.22
N ARG A 69 -5.19 4.16 -8.81
CA ARG A 69 -6.30 3.21 -8.75
C ARG A 69 -6.06 2.21 -7.62
N VAL A 70 -6.88 2.28 -6.58
CA VAL A 70 -6.81 1.42 -5.41
C VAL A 70 -7.91 0.38 -5.50
N LYS A 71 -7.53 -0.89 -5.58
CA LYS A 71 -8.45 -2.02 -5.46
C LYS A 71 -8.34 -2.59 -4.05
N ASN A 72 -9.45 -2.64 -3.32
CA ASN A 72 -9.48 -3.31 -2.03
C ASN A 72 -9.50 -4.83 -2.26
N SER A 73 -8.40 -5.51 -1.92
CA SER A 73 -8.28 -6.97 -1.95
C SER A 73 -8.29 -7.59 -0.56
N LEU A 74 -8.61 -6.81 0.49
CA LEU A 74 -8.79 -7.31 1.84
C LEU A 74 -10.10 -8.11 1.93
N VAL A 75 -10.08 -9.16 2.74
CA VAL A 75 -11.24 -10.00 3.00
C VAL A 75 -11.97 -9.46 4.22
N GLY A 76 -13.25 -9.13 4.07
CA GLY A 76 -14.13 -8.80 5.20
C GLY A 76 -13.93 -7.42 5.82
N THR A 77 -13.05 -6.57 5.28
CA THR A 77 -12.87 -5.19 5.77
C THR A 77 -12.73 -4.19 4.63
N GLU A 78 -13.35 -3.04 4.83
CA GLU A 78 -13.23 -1.87 3.99
C GLU A 78 -11.86 -1.19 4.15
N THR A 79 -11.52 -0.28 3.24
CA THR A 79 -10.30 0.51 3.36
C THR A 79 -10.45 1.87 2.68
N SER A 80 -9.52 2.77 2.90
CA SER A 80 -9.36 4.03 2.17
C SER A 80 -7.90 4.45 2.24
N ILE A 81 -7.40 5.24 1.29
CA ILE A 81 -6.01 5.72 1.30
C ILE A 81 -6.00 7.24 1.48
N HIS A 82 -5.35 7.70 2.54
CA HIS A 82 -5.09 9.11 2.81
C HIS A 82 -3.69 9.51 2.36
N TRP A 83 -3.57 10.75 1.86
CA TRP A 83 -2.36 11.31 1.29
C TRP A 83 -1.79 12.36 2.23
N HIS A 84 -1.09 11.90 3.26
CA HIS A 84 -0.69 12.71 4.40
C HIS A 84 0.16 13.91 3.99
N GLY A 85 -0.30 15.10 4.39
CA GLY A 85 0.39 16.37 4.17
C GLY A 85 0.02 17.10 2.88
N LEU A 86 -0.80 16.50 2.00
CA LEU A 86 -1.35 17.17 0.82
C LEU A 86 -2.67 17.87 1.15
N GLU A 87 -2.85 19.10 0.68
CA GLU A 87 -3.97 19.97 1.07
C GLU A 87 -5.28 19.68 0.32
N MET A 88 -5.24 18.82 -0.71
CA MET A 88 -6.40 18.44 -1.53
C MET A 88 -7.23 19.61 -2.07
N ARG A 89 -6.57 20.74 -2.38
CA ARG A 89 -7.23 21.96 -2.86
C ARG A 89 -8.03 21.70 -4.13
N GLY A 90 -9.33 21.99 -4.09
CA GLY A 90 -10.26 21.77 -5.20
C GLY A 90 -10.63 20.29 -5.43
N THR A 91 -10.13 19.36 -4.61
CA THR A 91 -10.42 17.92 -4.67
C THR A 91 -10.59 17.30 -3.28
N PRO A 92 -11.36 17.89 -2.34
CA PRO A 92 -11.46 17.39 -0.96
C PRO A 92 -11.99 15.95 -0.87
N TRP A 93 -12.82 15.51 -1.83
CA TRP A 93 -13.29 14.11 -1.93
C TRP A 93 -12.20 13.09 -2.31
N MET A 94 -10.96 13.53 -2.55
CA MET A 94 -9.80 12.69 -2.83
C MET A 94 -8.86 12.56 -1.62
N ASP A 95 -9.21 13.17 -0.49
CA ASP A 95 -8.39 13.16 0.72
C ASP A 95 -8.25 11.78 1.35
N GLY A 96 -9.28 10.93 1.27
CA GLY A 96 -9.18 9.54 1.72
C GLY A 96 -9.59 9.26 3.16
N ALA A 97 -10.05 10.26 3.92
CA ALA A 97 -10.61 10.04 5.25
C ALA A 97 -11.99 9.35 5.14
N ALA A 98 -12.05 8.05 5.48
CA ALA A 98 -13.28 7.27 5.42
C ALA A 98 -14.38 7.89 6.28
N PHE A 99 -15.60 7.93 5.74
CA PHE A 99 -16.80 8.52 6.37
C PHE A 99 -16.75 10.05 6.59
N VAL A 100 -15.67 10.72 6.17
CA VAL A 100 -15.55 12.18 6.19
C VAL A 100 -15.55 12.73 4.77
N THR A 101 -14.57 12.33 3.96
CA THR A 101 -14.41 12.84 2.59
C THR A 101 -14.89 11.87 1.53
N GLN A 102 -15.05 10.59 1.87
CA GLN A 102 -15.57 9.57 0.98
C GLN A 102 -16.22 8.42 1.74
N CYS A 103 -17.10 7.66 1.06
CA CYS A 103 -17.42 6.31 1.49
C CYS A 103 -16.15 5.43 1.38
N PRO A 104 -15.97 4.45 2.29
CA PRO A 104 -14.84 3.54 2.22
C PRO A 104 -14.94 2.62 0.99
N ILE A 105 -13.79 2.11 0.55
CA ILE A 105 -13.67 1.15 -0.54
C ILE A 105 -13.98 -0.23 0.03
N LEU A 106 -15.12 -0.82 -0.30
CA LEU A 106 -15.51 -2.13 0.22
C LEU A 106 -14.67 -3.26 -0.42
N PRO A 107 -14.61 -4.46 0.19
CA PRO A 107 -13.93 -5.62 -0.38
C PRO A 107 -14.28 -5.85 -1.86
N GLY A 108 -13.27 -6.02 -2.70
CA GLY A 108 -13.40 -6.21 -4.15
C GLY A 108 -13.63 -4.94 -4.96
N GLN A 109 -14.02 -3.83 -4.33
CA GLN A 109 -14.25 -2.56 -5.02
C GLN A 109 -12.94 -1.88 -5.41
N THR A 110 -13.05 -0.96 -6.37
CA THR A 110 -11.94 -0.16 -6.85
C THR A 110 -12.34 1.32 -6.84
N PHE A 111 -11.48 2.16 -6.29
CA PHE A 111 -11.62 3.60 -6.31
C PHE A 111 -10.41 4.22 -7.01
N THR A 112 -10.61 5.33 -7.71
CA THR A 112 -9.53 6.07 -8.37
C THR A 112 -9.37 7.43 -7.75
N TYR A 113 -8.28 7.63 -7.01
CA TYR A 113 -7.85 8.92 -6.51
C TYR A 113 -7.29 9.75 -7.66
N LYS A 114 -7.69 11.02 -7.72
CA LYS A 114 -7.26 11.94 -8.78
C LYS A 114 -7.12 13.38 -8.24
N PHE A 115 -5.89 13.83 -8.04
CA PHE A 115 -5.60 15.15 -7.46
C PHE A 115 -4.30 15.73 -8.03
N LYS A 116 -4.10 17.05 -7.90
CA LYS A 116 -2.84 17.72 -8.26
C LYS A 116 -1.93 17.85 -7.04
N VAL A 117 -0.63 17.69 -7.23
CA VAL A 117 0.38 17.86 -6.17
C VAL A 117 0.81 19.33 -6.14
N PRO A 118 0.42 20.13 -5.14
CA PRO A 118 0.59 21.58 -5.20
C PRO A 118 2.01 22.05 -4.86
N ARG A 119 2.76 21.27 -4.08
CA ARG A 119 4.09 21.64 -3.58
C ARG A 119 5.05 20.44 -3.56
N ALA A 120 6.34 20.73 -3.71
CA ALA A 120 7.40 19.76 -3.53
C ALA A 120 7.62 19.46 -2.04
N GLY A 121 8.04 18.24 -1.73
CA GLY A 121 8.34 17.80 -0.37
C GLY A 121 8.31 16.27 -0.24
N THR A 122 8.56 15.80 0.98
CA THR A 122 8.41 14.39 1.34
C THR A 122 7.08 14.22 2.04
N PHE A 123 6.25 13.34 1.48
CA PHE A 123 4.92 12.99 1.98
C PHE A 123 4.84 11.48 2.12
N PHE A 124 3.77 11.00 2.75
CA PHE A 124 3.48 9.57 2.80
C PHE A 124 1.99 9.33 2.58
N TYR A 125 1.64 8.10 2.27
CA TYR A 125 0.27 7.66 2.20
C TYR A 125 0.08 6.49 3.15
N HIS A 126 -1.12 6.36 3.70
CA HIS A 126 -1.48 5.28 4.61
C HIS A 126 -2.97 5.01 4.51
N ALA A 127 -3.41 3.85 4.99
CA ALA A 127 -4.84 3.63 5.07
C ALA A 127 -5.46 4.52 6.17
N HIS A 128 -6.69 4.97 5.95
CA HIS A 128 -7.38 5.89 6.85
C HIS A 128 -8.82 5.43 7.16
N SER A 129 -8.95 4.11 7.34
CA SER A 129 -10.13 3.40 7.81
C SER A 129 -9.75 2.64 9.08
N GLY A 130 -10.48 2.89 10.18
CA GLY A 130 -10.21 2.28 11.47
C GLY A 130 -8.75 2.46 11.94
N MET A 131 -8.10 1.35 12.30
CA MET A 131 -6.71 1.30 12.75
C MET A 131 -5.74 0.76 11.68
N GLN A 132 -6.10 0.80 10.40
CA GLN A 132 -5.32 0.22 9.29
C GLN A 132 -4.10 1.07 8.87
N VAL A 133 -3.38 1.72 9.80
CA VAL A 133 -2.24 2.61 9.49
C VAL A 133 -0.92 1.83 9.36
#